data_AF-A0A940DQB1-F1
#
_entry.id   AF-A0A940DQB1-F1
#
_cell.length_a   1.000
_cell.length_b   1.000
_cell.length_c   1.000
_cell.angle_alpha   90.00
_cell.angle_beta   90.00
_cell.angle_gamma   90.00
#
_symmetry.space_group_name_H-M   'P 1'
#
loop_
_entity.id
_entity.type
_entity.pdbx_description
1 polymer ?
#
loop_
_entity_poly.entity_id
_entity_poly.type
_entity_poly.pdbx_seq_one_letter_code
_entity_poly.pdbx_strand_id
1 'polypeptide(L)'
;MEMNNEPLIGGIDLLGLKGAVYTTLKGKKCIIIPTETNPCINVWEGGQRLKAFLGIAVVKSPDNKYGNSHFVKTSVSRKTREALGISAENLKDYTPILGNLKAFSKGQPAAYQQATPAMPEDDDLPW
;
A
#
# COMPACT_ATOMS: atom_id res chain seq x y z
N MET A 1 1.52 34.00 -6.03
CA MET A 1 1.83 32.74 -6.73
C MET A 1 0.67 31.82 -6.44
N GLU A 2 -0.26 31.63 -7.38
CA GLU A 2 -1.35 30.67 -7.18
C GLU A 2 -0.74 29.26 -7.13
N MET A 3 -0.91 28.56 -6.01
CA MET A 3 -0.63 27.13 -5.95
C MET A 3 -1.72 26.40 -6.72
N ASN A 4 -1.42 25.99 -7.95
CA ASN A 4 -2.21 25.00 -8.65
C ASN A 4 -2.08 23.66 -7.90
N ASN A 5 -3.05 23.37 -7.04
CA ASN A 5 -3.16 22.08 -6.37
C ASN A 5 -3.81 21.07 -7.32
N GLU A 6 -3.02 20.53 -8.24
CA GLU A 6 -3.48 19.38 -9.04
C GLU A 6 -3.50 18.12 -8.16
N PRO A 7 -4.67 17.47 -7.97
CA PRO A 7 -4.74 16.28 -7.12
C PRO A 7 -4.05 15.09 -7.80
N LEU A 8 -3.35 14.28 -7.01
CA LEU A 8 -2.88 12.96 -7.43
C LEU A 8 -3.96 11.93 -7.15
N ILE A 9 -4.22 11.06 -8.13
CA ILE A 9 -5.26 10.02 -8.05
C ILE A 9 -4.62 8.66 -8.28
N GLY A 10 -5.09 7.68 -7.53
CA GLY A 10 -4.75 6.27 -7.69
C GLY A 10 -5.57 5.37 -6.78
N GLY A 11 -5.26 4.08 -6.82
CA GLY A 11 -5.89 3.05 -5.98
C GLY A 11 -4.90 2.47 -4.98
N ILE A 12 -5.42 1.87 -3.91
CA ILE A 12 -4.68 1.07 -2.95
C ILE A 12 -5.19 -0.37 -3.06
N ASP A 13 -4.30 -1.30 -3.39
CA ASP A 13 -4.59 -2.73 -3.37
C ASP A 13 -4.62 -3.24 -1.93
N LEU A 14 -5.83 -3.44 -1.41
CA LEU A 14 -6.05 -3.96 -0.06
C LEU A 14 -5.74 -5.46 0.07
N LEU A 15 -5.71 -6.21 -1.04
CA LEU A 15 -5.35 -7.62 -1.04
C LEU A 15 -3.82 -7.83 -1.12
N GLY A 16 -3.07 -6.78 -1.47
CA GLY A 16 -1.60 -6.75 -1.35
C GLY A 16 -1.08 -6.68 0.09
N LEU A 17 -1.96 -6.47 1.08
CA LEU A 17 -1.60 -6.53 2.50
C LEU A 17 -1.37 -7.98 2.95
N LYS A 18 -0.42 -8.18 3.86
CA LYS A 18 0.04 -9.52 4.27
C LYS A 18 -1.11 -10.35 4.86
N GLY A 19 -1.49 -11.43 4.21
CA GLY A 19 -2.57 -12.29 4.69
C GLY A 19 -3.98 -11.67 4.57
N ALA A 20 -4.14 -10.62 3.76
CA ALA A 20 -5.46 -10.14 3.40
C ALA A 20 -6.20 -11.19 2.55
N VAL A 21 -7.49 -11.37 2.82
CA VAL A 21 -8.32 -12.39 2.14
C VAL A 21 -9.63 -11.78 1.69
N TYR A 22 -10.02 -12.09 0.45
CA TYR A 22 -11.36 -11.84 -0.05
C TYR A 22 -12.26 -13.05 0.22
N THR A 23 -13.29 -12.89 1.04
CA THR A 23 -14.17 -14.01 1.43
C THR A 23 -15.60 -13.54 1.73
N THR A 24 -16.50 -14.48 1.99
CA THR A 24 -17.88 -14.19 2.41
C THR A 24 -18.03 -14.39 3.91
N LEU A 25 -18.37 -13.32 4.64
CA LEU A 25 -18.66 -13.35 6.07
C LEU A 25 -20.13 -12.98 6.30
N LYS A 26 -20.89 -13.85 6.95
CA LYS A 26 -22.33 -13.64 7.22
C LYS A 26 -23.13 -13.23 5.97
N GLY A 27 -22.87 -13.91 4.85
CA GLY A 27 -23.54 -13.68 3.57
C GLY A 27 -23.10 -12.42 2.81
N LYS A 28 -22.09 -11.68 3.29
CA LYS A 28 -21.56 -10.47 2.65
C LYS A 28 -20.13 -10.69 2.19
N LYS A 29 -19.81 -10.22 0.97
CA LYS A 29 -18.44 -10.19 0.45
C LYS A 29 -17.62 -9.19 1.27
N CYS A 30 -16.49 -9.63 1.80
CA CYS A 30 -15.64 -8.89 2.70
C CYS A 30 -14.17 -9.05 2.31
N ILE A 31 -13.38 -8.03 2.66
CA ILE A 31 -11.93 -8.11 2.74
C ILE A 31 -11.60 -8.23 4.23
N ILE A 32 -10.87 -9.29 4.59
CA ILE A 32 -10.41 -9.53 5.96
C ILE A 32 -8.90 -9.29 5.98
N ILE A 33 -8.44 -8.40 6.85
CA ILE A 33 -7.02 -8.08 7.05
C ILE A 33 -6.67 -8.42 8.51
N PRO A 34 -5.88 -9.47 8.78
CA PRO A 34 -5.51 -9.84 10.13
C PRO A 34 -4.60 -8.77 10.75
N THR A 35 -4.97 -8.20 11.89
CA THR A 35 -4.21 -7.09 12.50
C THR A 35 -2.91 -7.55 13.17
N GLU A 36 -2.87 -8.79 13.68
CA GLU A 36 -1.70 -9.35 14.37
C GLU A 36 -0.50 -9.56 13.43
N THR A 37 -0.75 -9.97 12.19
CA THR A 37 0.29 -10.25 11.21
C THR A 37 0.56 -9.06 10.27
N ASN A 38 -0.17 -7.95 10.42
CA ASN A 38 0.01 -6.74 9.62
C ASN A 38 0.50 -5.57 10.49
N PRO A 39 1.82 -5.39 10.65
CA PRO A 39 2.37 -4.32 11.48
C PRO A 39 2.14 -2.90 10.92
N CYS A 40 1.62 -2.78 9.69
CA CYS A 40 1.19 -1.53 9.10
C CYS A 40 -0.24 -1.12 9.52
N ILE A 41 -1.02 -2.01 10.14
CA ILE A 41 -2.36 -1.69 10.66
C ILE A 41 -2.25 -1.32 12.13
N ASN A 42 -2.54 -0.07 12.45
CA ASN A 42 -2.54 0.45 13.81
C ASN A 42 -3.96 0.45 14.35
N VAL A 43 -4.22 -0.39 15.35
CA VAL A 43 -5.51 -0.44 16.04
C VAL A 43 -5.47 0.49 17.25
N TRP A 44 -6.50 1.32 17.39
CA TRP A 44 -6.67 2.20 18.54
C TRP A 44 -7.95 1.84 19.28
N GLU A 45 -7.78 1.33 20.50
CA GLU A 45 -8.86 0.83 21.36
C GLU A 45 -9.27 1.83 22.45
N GLY A 46 -8.51 2.93 22.62
CA GLY A 46 -8.71 3.87 23.74
C GLY A 46 -9.82 4.92 23.55
N GLY A 47 -10.64 4.80 22.51
CA GLY A 47 -11.71 5.76 22.19
C GLY A 47 -13.11 5.19 22.39
N GLN A 48 -14.14 6.01 22.16
CA GLN A 48 -15.55 5.57 22.16
C GLN A 48 -15.86 4.48 21.12
N ARG A 49 -15.00 4.29 20.12
CA ARG A 49 -15.13 3.29 19.06
C ARG A 49 -13.75 2.77 18.67
N LEU A 50 -13.67 1.49 18.36
CA LEU A 50 -12.51 0.85 17.76
C LEU A 50 -12.16 1.55 16.43
N LYS A 51 -10.91 1.99 16.27
CA LYS A 51 -10.41 2.53 15.00
C LYS A 51 -9.22 1.71 14.53
N ALA A 52 -9.11 1.52 13.22
CA ALA A 52 -7.94 0.92 12.59
C ALA A 52 -7.41 1.88 11.51
N PHE A 53 -6.10 2.08 11.47
CA PHE A 53 -5.43 2.97 10.53
C PHE A 53 -4.37 2.20 9.75
N LEU A 54 -4.38 2.34 8.42
CA LEU A 54 -3.30 1.84 7.58
C LEU A 54 -2.18 2.89 7.51
N GLY A 55 -1.00 2.52 8.00
CA GLY A 55 0.22 3.31 7.81
C GLY A 55 0.65 3.26 6.35
N ILE A 56 0.71 4.42 5.70
CA ILE A 56 1.18 4.56 4.31
C ILE A 56 2.33 5.56 4.21
N ALA A 57 3.10 5.46 3.14
CA ALA A 57 4.06 6.46 2.68
C ALA A 57 3.87 6.66 1.18
N VAL A 58 3.84 7.92 0.75
CA VAL A 58 3.80 8.31 -0.66
C VAL A 58 5.20 8.71 -1.08
N VAL A 59 5.73 8.07 -2.12
CA VAL A 59 7.10 8.27 -2.59
C VAL A 59 7.06 8.74 -4.03
N LYS A 60 7.78 9.83 -4.32
CA LYS A 60 7.95 10.31 -5.69
C LYS A 60 8.73 9.28 -6.50
N SER A 61 8.20 8.90 -7.66
CA SER A 61 8.90 8.01 -8.58
C SER A 61 10.07 8.76 -9.23
N PRO A 62 11.29 8.19 -9.25
CA PRO A 62 12.39 8.76 -10.01
C PRO A 62 12.12 8.69 -11.53
N ASP A 63 11.41 7.64 -11.96
CA ASP A 63 11.06 7.42 -13.35
C ASP A 63 9.54 7.60 -13.54
N ASN A 64 9.13 8.57 -14.38
CA ASN A 64 7.74 8.78 -14.74
C ASN A 64 7.29 7.81 -15.86
N LYS A 65 7.51 6.50 -15.66
CA LYS A 65 7.04 5.48 -16.59
C LYS A 65 5.52 5.36 -16.48
N TYR A 66 4.84 5.35 -17.62
CA TYR A 66 3.37 5.24 -17.74
C TYR A 66 2.58 6.38 -17.08
N GLY A 67 3.21 7.55 -16.86
CA GLY A 67 2.55 8.73 -16.28
C GLY A 67 2.38 8.68 -14.75
N ASN A 68 2.99 7.71 -14.08
CA ASN A 68 2.97 7.60 -12.62
C ASN A 68 4.05 8.49 -12.02
N SER A 69 3.63 9.50 -11.26
CA SER A 69 4.54 10.43 -10.59
C SER A 69 4.92 9.98 -9.19
N HIS A 70 4.09 9.15 -8.55
CA HIS A 70 4.32 8.64 -7.19
C HIS A 70 3.84 7.20 -7.06
N PHE A 71 4.31 6.51 -6.02
CA PHE A 71 3.75 5.24 -5.56
C PHE A 71 3.43 5.29 -4.07
N VAL A 72 2.47 4.48 -3.66
CA VAL A 72 2.05 4.30 -2.26
C VAL A 72 2.60 2.98 -1.78
N LYS A 73 3.30 2.99 -0.64
CA LYS A 73 3.71 1.78 0.08
C LYS A 73 3.21 1.81 1.51
N THR A 74 3.12 0.67 2.16
CA THR A 74 2.86 0.66 3.61
C THR A 74 4.04 1.20 4.38
N SER A 75 3.74 1.76 5.55
CA SER A 75 4.74 2.23 6.51
C SER A 75 4.49 1.58 7.86
N VAL A 76 5.58 1.15 8.49
CA VAL A 76 5.55 0.59 9.85
C VAL A 76 6.18 1.60 10.79
N SER A 77 5.47 1.95 11.86
CA SER A 77 5.95 2.95 12.82
C SER A 77 7.25 2.46 13.49
N ARG A 78 8.12 3.39 13.91
CA ARG A 78 9.35 3.03 14.65
C ARG A 78 9.02 2.21 15.91
N LYS A 79 8.02 2.64 16.68
CA LYS A 79 7.55 1.93 17.88
C LYS A 79 7.11 0.50 17.57
N THR A 80 6.37 0.30 16.48
CA THR A 80 5.92 -1.03 16.05
C THR A 80 7.09 -1.90 15.59
N ARG A 81 8.07 -1.33 14.88
CA ARG A 81 9.28 -2.06 14.47
C ARG A 81 10.09 -2.54 15.67
N GLU A 82 10.31 -1.66 16.65
CA GLU A 82 11.03 -1.98 17.88
C GLU A 82 10.30 -3.06 18.71
N ALA A 83 8.97 -2.95 18.84
CA ALA A 83 8.17 -3.92 19.59
C ALA A 83 8.13 -5.31 18.95
N LEU A 84 8.17 -5.39 17.61
CA LEU A 84 8.11 -6.65 16.87
C LEU A 84 9.49 -7.17 16.43
N GLY A 85 10.59 -6.50 16.81
CA GLY A 85 11.94 -6.88 16.40
C GLY A 85 12.16 -6.84 14.88
N ILE A 86 11.45 -5.96 14.17
CA ILE A 86 11.57 -5.81 12.71
C ILE A 86 12.87 -5.05 12.42
N SER A 87 13.84 -5.72 11.81
CA SER A 87 15.12 -5.15 11.40
C SER A 87 14.99 -4.38 10.08
N ALA A 88 16.04 -3.65 9.70
CA ALA A 88 16.07 -2.98 8.39
C ALA A 88 16.02 -3.99 7.22
N GLU A 89 16.54 -5.21 7.44
CA GLU A 89 16.64 -6.26 6.43
C GLU A 89 15.27 -6.85 6.09
N ASN A 90 14.43 -7.12 7.10
CA ASN A 90 13.10 -7.69 6.91
C ASN A 90 11.96 -6.64 6.81
N LEU A 91 12.27 -5.35 6.95
CA LEU A 91 11.28 -4.27 6.84
C LEU A 91 10.57 -4.28 5.48
N LYS A 92 11.29 -4.67 4.41
CA LYS A 92 10.75 -4.72 3.05
C LYS A 92 9.52 -5.62 2.93
N ASP A 93 9.52 -6.75 3.64
CA ASP A 93 8.44 -7.74 3.67
C ASP A 93 7.14 -7.17 4.30
N TYR A 94 7.29 -6.11 5.09
CA TYR A 94 6.18 -5.41 5.76
C TYR A 94 5.86 -4.06 5.15
N THR A 95 6.63 -3.63 4.14
CA THR A 95 6.43 -2.37 3.40
C THR A 95 6.07 -2.57 1.92
N PRO A 96 5.10 -3.44 1.55
CA PRO A 96 4.73 -3.62 0.15
C PRO A 96 4.24 -2.32 -0.49
N ILE A 97 4.47 -2.22 -1.81
CA ILE A 97 3.86 -1.19 -2.65
C ILE A 97 2.40 -1.58 -2.86
N LEU A 98 1.47 -0.67 -2.52
CA LEU A 98 0.04 -0.91 -2.63
C LEU A 98 -0.59 -0.26 -3.87
N GLY A 99 0.13 0.60 -4.57
CA GLY A 99 -0.40 1.22 -5.79
C GLY A 99 0.42 2.40 -6.27
N ASN A 100 0.01 2.93 -7.42
CA ASN A 100 0.61 4.09 -8.07
C ASN A 100 -0.34 5.29 -8.06
N LEU A 101 0.22 6.49 -8.08
CA LEU A 101 -0.51 7.75 -8.20
C LEU A 101 -0.02 8.53 -9.42
N LYS A 102 -0.97 9.18 -10.09
CA LYS A 102 -0.72 10.07 -11.22
C LYS A 102 -1.49 11.38 -11.06
N ALA A 103 -1.04 12.43 -11.74
CA ALA A 103 -1.78 13.70 -11.76
C ALA A 103 -3.17 13.50 -12.37
N PHE A 104 -4.17 14.15 -11.77
CA PHE A 104 -5.52 14.14 -12.33
C PHE A 104 -5.56 14.93 -13.63
N SER A 105 -5.83 14.26 -14.74
CA SER A 105 -6.22 14.91 -15.99
C SER A 105 -7.74 14.87 -16.15
N LYS A 106 -8.37 16.01 -16.49
CA LYS A 106 -9.81 16.06 -16.82
C LYS A 106 -10.15 14.98 -17.85
N GLY A 107 -11.03 14.05 -17.48
CA GLY A 107 -11.52 12.98 -18.35
C GLY A 107 -11.03 11.56 -18.03
N GLN A 108 -10.15 11.35 -17.04
CA GLN A 108 -9.75 10.00 -16.61
C GLN A 108 -10.45 9.60 -15.31
N PRO A 109 -11.16 8.45 -15.27
CA PRO A 109 -11.62 7.90 -13.99
C PRO A 109 -10.43 7.47 -13.14
N ALA A 110 -10.61 7.52 -11.81
CA ALA A 110 -9.72 6.96 -10.80
C ALA A 110 -9.71 5.42 -10.87
N ALA A 111 -9.47 4.83 -12.04
CA ALA A 111 -9.59 3.40 -12.23
C ALA A 111 -8.25 2.70 -12.02
N TYR A 112 -8.26 1.77 -11.05
CA TYR A 112 -7.44 0.57 -10.91
C TYR A 112 -6.27 0.47 -11.90
N GLN A 113 -5.08 0.86 -11.49
CA GLN A 113 -3.87 0.34 -12.10
C GLN A 113 -3.50 -0.94 -11.35
N GLN A 114 -3.46 -2.06 -12.07
CA GLN A 114 -2.81 -3.29 -11.61
C GLN A 114 -1.44 -2.92 -11.02
N ALA A 115 -1.11 -3.49 -9.86
CA ALA A 115 0.26 -3.50 -9.40
C ALA A 115 1.13 -3.97 -10.57
N THR A 116 2.19 -3.22 -10.88
CA THR A 116 3.19 -3.68 -11.84
C THR A 116 3.62 -5.06 -11.33
N PRO A 117 3.47 -6.15 -12.12
CA PRO A 117 4.00 -7.43 -11.69
C PRO A 117 5.48 -7.22 -11.34
N ALA A 118 5.92 -7.80 -10.21
CA ALA A 118 7.34 -7.94 -9.96
C ALA A 118 7.94 -8.53 -11.25
N MET A 119 9.00 -7.90 -11.76
CA MET A 119 9.74 -8.45 -12.89
C MET A 119 9.96 -9.94 -12.60
N PRO A 120 9.64 -10.87 -13.52
CA PRO A 120 10.13 -12.22 -13.36
C PRO A 120 11.63 -12.12 -13.10
N GLU A 121 12.11 -12.81 -12.08
CA GLU A 121 13.55 -13.05 -11.96
C GLU A 121 13.93 -13.72 -13.28
N ASP A 122 14.61 -12.98 -14.16
CA ASP A 122 15.22 -13.52 -15.38
C ASP A 122 16.32 -14.48 -14.92
N ASP A 123 15.90 -15.66 -14.47
CA ASP A 123 16.73 -16.82 -14.14
C ASP A 123 17.09 -17.59 -15.43
N ASP A 124 17.24 -16.84 -16.52
CA ASP A 124 17.78 -17.26 -17.81
C ASP A 124 19.17 -16.61 -18.01
N LEU A 125 20.04 -16.77 -17.01
CA LEU A 125 21.47 -16.71 -17.25
C LEU A 125 21.89 -18.02 -17.93
N PRO A 126 22.48 -17.99 -19.13
CA PRO A 126 22.96 -19.20 -19.78
C PRO A 126 24.06 -19.82 -18.90
N TRP A 127 23.85 -21.10 -18.56
CA TRP A 127 24.79 -21.97 -17.84
C TRP A 127 26.19 -21.97 -18.46
#